data_AF-A0A7J9TI01-F1
#
_entry.id   AF-A0A7J9TI01-F1
#
_cell.length_a   1.000
_cell.length_b   1.000
_cell.length_c   1.000
_cell.angle_alpha   90.00
_cell.angle_beta   90.00
_cell.angle_gamma   90.00
#
_symmetry.space_group_name_H-M   'P 1'
#
loop_
_entity.id
_entity.type
_entity.pdbx_description
1 polymer ?
#
loop_
_entity_poly.entity_id
_entity_poly.type
_entity_poly.pdbx_seq_one_letter_code
_entity_poly.pdbx_strand_id
1 'polypeptide(L)'
;MALYQDMVEQTVTLTPTTPTTSETAIAITATVLATPSIPSTSEIAAPVTATVTATPEAAPVQILAETVEDTVTVSTQLPHTYIFADIDYFKIESWSVSKNINDTLWRFSGRIDQHDVPSYFKNLLVKMTGLDRASPPAEKDYVIFLGFIPGANYVYQAANNKSDISGYDHGWYLSSQAILESLTVTTDTVNPATTLKTMLGDAGSLEETGLDILLGNIIDVASWPNIQKSFLWKFDTKKRKAIDELVNYTGSIFAVKPVKSIGNAYYPGVYFVSDIDHATDGLDLPALATFSNPDPYLVDISMEVNEAEAINRVTIHGTNRETGLWKSKTEESAAVTSGDTIPRELVIANYVPEPPPADAAALQTAVDAKAAELYALFYTNATTRIIKATLKRRADLELWQQVGFVGYSGIPGYSAPSTNIMRIVDITYRRSLNQDIVEISCILTKDLSNETARRMALGADDISGQQDLMSDLLQGLGENEVGEVTAITGSVATITLEKDGKSVEARILNPV
;
A
#
# COMPACT_ATOMS: atom_id res chain seq x y z
N MET A 1 13.15 -23.18 -19.23
CA MET A 1 12.25 -22.20 -19.87
C MET A 1 10.95 -22.92 -20.19
N ALA A 2 9.99 -22.87 -19.28
CA ALA A 2 8.64 -23.39 -19.47
C ALA A 2 7.71 -22.32 -18.88
N LEU A 3 6.99 -21.63 -19.76
CA LEU A 3 5.89 -20.74 -19.37
C LEU A 3 4.71 -21.66 -19.04
N TYR A 4 4.15 -21.53 -17.84
CA TYR A 4 2.87 -22.17 -17.51
C TYR A 4 1.79 -21.51 -18.36
N GLN A 5 1.11 -22.32 -19.17
CA GLN A 5 0.04 -21.90 -20.08
C GLN A 5 -1.25 -22.56 -19.60
N ASP A 6 -2.04 -21.84 -18.80
CA ASP A 6 -3.39 -22.30 -18.43
C ASP A 6 -4.38 -21.87 -19.51
N MET A 7 -5.11 -22.84 -20.07
CA MET A 7 -6.23 -22.60 -20.97
C MET A 7 -7.40 -22.02 -20.17
N VAL A 8 -7.93 -20.88 -20.61
CA VAL A 8 -9.16 -20.33 -20.03
C VAL A 8 -10.34 -20.94 -20.76
N GLU A 9 -11.08 -21.81 -20.09
CA GLU A 9 -12.35 -22.34 -20.57
C GLU A 9 -13.48 -21.42 -20.08
N GLN A 10 -14.18 -20.73 -20.99
CA GLN A 10 -15.37 -19.94 -20.67
C GLN A 10 -16.63 -20.64 -21.17
N THR A 11 -17.56 -20.91 -20.26
CA THR A 11 -18.89 -21.41 -20.60
C THR A 11 -19.83 -20.22 -20.77
N VAL A 12 -20.33 -20.00 -22.00
CA VAL A 12 -21.33 -18.95 -22.28
C VAL A 12 -22.71 -19.62 -22.36
N THR A 13 -23.64 -19.22 -21.49
CA THR A 13 -25.04 -19.65 -21.57
C THR A 13 -25.83 -18.63 -22.39
N LEU A 14 -26.25 -19.02 -23.59
CA LEU A 14 -27.15 -18.19 -24.41
C LEU A 14 -28.58 -18.33 -23.89
N THR A 15 -29.21 -17.22 -23.53
CA THR A 15 -30.64 -17.20 -23.21
C THR A 15 -31.38 -16.71 -24.45
N PRO A 16 -32.24 -17.53 -25.09
CA PRO A 16 -32.95 -17.08 -26.28
C PRO A 16 -33.94 -15.97 -25.93
N THR A 17 -33.91 -14.88 -26.69
CA THR A 17 -35.00 -13.91 -26.73
C THR A 17 -36.23 -14.57 -27.34
N THR A 18 -37.33 -14.52 -26.60
CA THR A 18 -38.65 -15.15 -26.81
C THR A 18 -39.02 -15.47 -28.27
N PRO A 19 -39.36 -16.73 -28.61
CA PRO A 19 -40.00 -17.02 -29.88
C PRO A 19 -41.51 -16.81 -29.77
N THR A 20 -42.08 -15.99 -30.65
CA THR A 20 -43.50 -16.05 -30.96
C THR A 20 -43.75 -17.29 -31.82
N THR A 21 -44.59 -18.19 -31.31
CA THR A 21 -45.11 -19.45 -31.91
C THR A 21 -44.30 -20.73 -31.63
N SER A 22 -45.07 -21.82 -31.49
CA SER A 22 -44.69 -23.07 -30.82
C SER A 22 -43.69 -23.89 -31.62
N GLU A 23 -42.40 -23.77 -31.30
CA GLU A 23 -41.40 -24.77 -31.64
C GLU A 23 -40.51 -25.04 -30.43
N THR A 24 -40.20 -26.32 -30.23
CA THR A 24 -39.40 -26.85 -29.11
C THR A 24 -38.04 -26.17 -29.07
N ALA A 25 -37.71 -25.49 -27.97
CA ALA A 25 -36.42 -24.83 -27.80
C ALA A 25 -35.27 -25.87 -27.81
N ILE A 26 -34.38 -25.77 -28.79
CA ILE A 26 -33.12 -26.53 -28.83
C ILE A 26 -32.06 -25.70 -28.11
N ALA A 27 -31.51 -26.22 -27.01
CA ALA A 27 -30.38 -25.61 -26.34
C ALA A 27 -29.11 -25.84 -27.17
N ILE A 28 -28.55 -24.79 -27.76
CA ILE A 28 -27.26 -24.84 -28.45
C ILE A 28 -26.17 -24.54 -27.40
N THR A 29 -25.34 -25.52 -27.09
CA THR A 29 -24.16 -25.31 -26.25
C THR A 29 -22.97 -25.01 -27.17
N ALA A 30 -22.49 -23.76 -27.18
CA ALA A 30 -21.30 -23.38 -27.93
C ALA A 30 -20.08 -23.40 -26.99
N THR A 31 -19.03 -24.15 -27.37
CA THR A 31 -17.75 -24.12 -26.67
C THR A 31 -16.81 -23.23 -27.46
N VAL A 32 -16.35 -22.12 -26.87
CA VAL A 32 -15.38 -21.22 -27.52
C VAL A 32 -13.99 -21.58 -27.02
N LEU A 33 -13.19 -22.20 -27.90
CA LEU A 33 -11.78 -22.48 -27.62
C LEU A 33 -10.94 -21.31 -28.16
N ALA A 34 -10.47 -20.44 -27.27
CA ALA A 34 -9.52 -19.39 -27.62
C ALA A 34 -8.10 -19.87 -27.32
N THR A 35 -7.32 -20.16 -28.36
CA THR A 35 -5.88 -20.40 -28.23
C THR A 35 -5.14 -19.07 -28.37
N PRO A 36 -4.52 -18.52 -27.31
CA PRO A 36 -3.70 -17.32 -27.45
C PRO A 36 -2.43 -17.65 -28.23
N SER A 37 -2.23 -17.03 -29.39
CA SER A 37 -0.93 -16.95 -30.05
C SER A 37 -0.23 -15.67 -29.58
N ILE A 38 0.94 -15.80 -28.95
CA ILE A 38 1.80 -14.65 -28.65
C ILE A 38 2.72 -14.45 -29.85
N PRO A 39 2.69 -13.32 -30.57
CA PRO A 39 3.79 -12.98 -31.46
C PRO A 39 4.97 -12.55 -30.58
N SER A 40 6.12 -13.20 -30.80
CA SER A 40 7.36 -12.73 -30.21
C SER A 40 7.72 -11.39 -30.85
N THR A 41 7.74 -10.35 -30.01
CA THR A 41 8.19 -8.98 -30.29
C THR A 41 7.39 -8.21 -31.34
N SER A 42 7.09 -6.94 -31.01
CA SER A 42 6.37 -5.90 -31.75
C SER A 42 4.83 -5.99 -31.82
N GLU A 43 4.20 -4.88 -31.40
CA GLU A 43 2.77 -4.58 -31.49
C GLU A 43 2.20 -4.88 -32.86
N ILE A 44 1.18 -5.74 -32.95
CA ILE A 44 -0.06 -5.57 -33.76
C ILE A 44 -1.14 -6.42 -33.07
N ALA A 45 -2.24 -5.80 -32.65
CA ALA A 45 -3.46 -6.51 -32.27
C ALA A 45 -4.04 -7.19 -33.52
N ALA A 46 -3.80 -8.48 -33.70
CA ALA A 46 -4.50 -9.27 -34.70
C ALA A 46 -5.90 -9.64 -34.17
N PRO A 47 -6.97 -9.52 -34.97
CA PRO A 47 -8.29 -9.99 -34.57
C PRO A 47 -8.26 -11.50 -34.33
N VAL A 48 -8.75 -11.93 -33.16
CA VAL A 48 -8.93 -13.35 -32.85
C VAL A 48 -10.12 -13.87 -33.64
N THR A 49 -9.86 -14.72 -34.65
CA THR A 49 -10.92 -15.41 -35.38
C THR A 49 -11.44 -16.57 -34.55
N ALA A 50 -12.58 -16.40 -33.86
CA ALA A 50 -13.26 -17.51 -33.20
C ALA A 50 -13.99 -18.37 -34.25
N THR A 51 -13.73 -19.68 -34.27
CA THR A 51 -14.46 -20.61 -35.14
C THR A 51 -15.57 -21.26 -34.30
N VAL A 52 -16.82 -20.88 -34.54
CA VAL A 52 -17.98 -21.51 -33.88
C VAL A 52 -18.32 -22.80 -34.62
N THR A 53 -18.13 -23.96 -33.98
CA THR A 53 -18.55 -25.25 -34.53
C THR A 53 -19.79 -25.72 -33.79
N ALA A 54 -20.97 -25.57 -34.40
CA ALA A 54 -22.19 -26.15 -33.86
C ALA A 54 -22.27 -27.63 -34.26
N THR A 55 -22.30 -28.54 -33.29
CA THR A 55 -22.54 -29.96 -33.54
C THR A 55 -23.98 -30.27 -33.15
N PRO A 56 -24.90 -30.54 -34.10
CA PRO A 56 -26.28 -30.87 -33.75
C PRO A 56 -26.36 -32.27 -33.13
N GLU A 57 -26.95 -32.37 -31.95
CA GLU A 57 -27.25 -33.66 -31.32
C GLU A 57 -28.56 -34.24 -31.92
N ALA A 58 -28.37 -35.22 -32.81
CA ALA A 58 -29.33 -36.22 -33.32
C ALA A 58 -30.46 -35.82 -34.32
N ALA A 59 -30.42 -36.54 -35.47
CA ALA A 59 -31.42 -36.82 -36.51
C ALA A 59 -31.83 -35.70 -37.51
N PRO A 60 -32.12 -36.03 -38.79
CA PRO A 60 -32.13 -35.07 -39.88
C PRO A 60 -33.50 -34.38 -40.01
N VAL A 61 -33.58 -33.12 -39.58
CA VAL A 61 -34.66 -32.22 -40.02
C VAL A 61 -34.00 -31.19 -40.94
N GLN A 62 -34.42 -31.18 -42.21
CA GLN A 62 -34.05 -30.11 -43.14
C GLN A 62 -34.70 -28.80 -42.66
N ILE A 63 -33.94 -27.99 -41.93
CA ILE A 63 -34.30 -26.61 -41.63
C ILE A 63 -33.61 -25.75 -42.70
N LEU A 64 -34.40 -24.99 -43.46
CA LEU A 64 -33.88 -23.93 -44.32
C LEU A 64 -33.10 -22.96 -43.44
N ALA A 65 -31.80 -22.86 -43.65
CA ALA A 65 -30.95 -21.91 -42.94
C ALA A 65 -31.32 -20.48 -43.36
N GLU A 66 -32.12 -19.81 -42.54
CA GLU A 66 -32.20 -18.36 -42.53
C GLU A 66 -31.01 -17.87 -41.67
N THR A 67 -30.05 -17.24 -42.32
CA THR A 67 -28.82 -16.75 -41.68
C THR A 67 -29.17 -15.62 -40.72
N VAL A 68 -29.29 -15.92 -39.42
CA VAL A 68 -29.36 -14.90 -38.37
C VAL A 68 -27.93 -14.39 -38.14
N GLU A 69 -27.60 -13.24 -38.70
CA GLU A 69 -26.39 -12.49 -38.35
C GLU A 69 -26.59 -11.82 -36.99
N ASP A 70 -26.46 -12.58 -35.91
CA ASP A 70 -26.39 -12.01 -34.56
C ASP A 70 -24.95 -11.56 -34.28
N THR A 71 -24.76 -10.25 -34.18
CA THR A 71 -23.47 -9.65 -33.82
C THR A 71 -23.25 -9.81 -32.31
N VAL A 72 -22.69 -10.95 -31.91
CA VAL A 72 -22.24 -11.15 -30.53
C VAL A 72 -21.05 -10.24 -30.27
N THR A 73 -21.30 -9.13 -29.57
CA THR A 73 -20.23 -8.24 -29.11
C THR A 73 -19.65 -8.83 -27.82
N VAL A 74 -18.64 -9.68 -27.93
CA VAL A 74 -17.86 -10.14 -26.76
C VAL A 74 -16.94 -9.00 -26.34
N SER A 75 -17.31 -8.26 -25.30
CA SER A 75 -16.39 -7.37 -24.61
C SER A 75 -15.32 -8.22 -23.92
N THR A 76 -14.19 -8.40 -24.59
CA THR A 76 -12.98 -8.97 -23.99
C THR A 76 -12.17 -7.83 -23.36
N GLN A 77 -12.67 -7.25 -22.26
CA GLN A 77 -11.72 -6.71 -21.28
C GLN A 77 -11.04 -7.92 -20.64
N LEU A 78 -10.01 -8.44 -21.31
CA LEU A 78 -9.04 -9.30 -20.64
C LEU A 78 -8.52 -8.49 -19.44
N PRO A 79 -8.61 -9.00 -18.20
CA PRO A 79 -7.91 -8.35 -17.10
C PRO A 79 -6.44 -8.25 -17.52
N HIS A 80 -5.91 -7.03 -17.53
CA HIS A 80 -4.56 -6.74 -17.96
C HIS A 80 -3.60 -7.73 -17.29
N THR A 81 -2.85 -8.50 -18.08
CA THR A 81 -1.97 -9.54 -17.55
C THR A 81 -0.68 -8.89 -17.08
N TYR A 82 -0.63 -8.52 -15.81
CA TYR A 82 0.61 -8.10 -15.18
C TYR A 82 1.49 -9.33 -14.96
N ILE A 83 2.67 -9.33 -15.60
CA ILE A 83 3.68 -10.36 -15.40
C ILE A 83 4.58 -9.89 -14.26
N PHE A 84 4.41 -10.49 -13.09
CA PHE A 84 5.31 -10.28 -11.95
C PHE A 84 6.44 -11.31 -11.99
N ALA A 85 7.67 -10.85 -11.86
CA ALA A 85 8.81 -11.74 -11.66
C ALA A 85 8.89 -12.13 -10.19
N ASP A 86 8.92 -13.44 -9.92
CA ASP A 86 9.22 -13.94 -8.58
C ASP A 86 10.67 -13.59 -8.23
N ILE A 87 10.88 -13.05 -7.02
CA ILE A 87 12.22 -12.66 -6.58
C ILE A 87 13.16 -13.86 -6.49
N ASP A 88 12.62 -15.05 -6.23
CA ASP A 88 13.40 -16.29 -6.13
C ASP A 88 13.99 -16.73 -7.50
N TYR A 89 13.61 -16.09 -8.62
CA TYR A 89 14.30 -16.27 -9.91
C TYR A 89 15.68 -15.63 -9.95
N PHE A 90 15.91 -14.60 -9.14
CA PHE A 90 17.22 -13.99 -8.95
C PHE A 90 17.91 -14.75 -7.83
N LYS A 91 19.22 -14.96 -7.89
CA LYS A 91 19.99 -15.72 -6.88
C LYS A 91 20.04 -14.99 -5.53
N ILE A 92 18.91 -14.82 -4.89
CA ILE A 92 18.72 -14.02 -3.69
C ILE A 92 19.18 -14.81 -2.47
N GLU A 93 20.05 -14.22 -1.66
CA GLU A 93 20.58 -14.85 -0.45
C GLU A 93 19.74 -14.48 0.78
N SER A 94 19.21 -13.26 0.77
CA SER A 94 18.38 -12.74 1.84
C SER A 94 17.53 -11.59 1.34
N TRP A 95 16.39 -11.39 1.98
CA TRP A 95 15.55 -10.23 1.78
C TRP A 95 14.76 -9.90 3.04
N SER A 96 14.31 -8.65 3.10
CA SER A 96 13.33 -8.18 4.08
C SER A 96 12.24 -7.37 3.39
N VAL A 97 11.00 -7.59 3.82
CA VAL A 97 9.85 -6.75 3.50
C VAL A 97 9.31 -6.20 4.81
N SER A 98 9.19 -4.88 4.93
CA SER A 98 8.76 -4.24 6.17
C SER A 98 7.79 -3.10 5.92
N LYS A 99 6.89 -2.89 6.88
CA LYS A 99 6.04 -1.70 6.95
C LYS A 99 5.59 -1.43 8.38
N ASN A 100 5.73 -0.18 8.79
CA ASN A 100 5.04 0.38 9.94
C ASN A 100 3.69 0.97 9.51
N ILE A 101 2.68 0.99 10.38
CA ILE A 101 1.37 1.61 10.06
C ILE A 101 1.47 3.10 9.69
N ASN A 102 2.57 3.75 10.07
CA ASN A 102 2.85 5.15 9.75
C ASN A 102 3.67 5.32 8.46
N ASP A 103 4.24 4.24 7.93
CA ASP A 103 4.94 4.29 6.67
C ASP A 103 3.96 4.41 5.51
N THR A 104 4.33 5.27 4.56
CA THR A 104 3.56 5.46 3.33
C THR A 104 3.54 4.18 2.49
N LEU A 105 4.70 3.54 2.34
CA LEU A 105 4.96 2.45 1.40
C LEU A 105 5.49 1.22 2.13
N TRP A 106 5.15 0.03 1.63
CA TRP A 106 5.93 -1.17 1.93
C TRP A 106 7.33 -1.03 1.34
N ARG A 107 8.35 -1.42 2.10
CA ARG A 107 9.75 -1.42 1.66
C ARG A 107 10.24 -2.85 1.49
N PHE A 108 10.89 -3.09 0.36
CA PHE A 108 11.64 -4.30 0.08
C PHE A 108 13.14 -3.98 0.08
N SER A 109 13.93 -4.86 0.67
CA SER A 109 15.39 -4.85 0.56
C SER A 109 15.89 -6.26 0.33
N GLY A 110 16.79 -6.45 -0.62
CA GLY A 110 17.27 -7.77 -1.02
C GLY A 110 18.76 -7.76 -1.29
N ARG A 111 19.40 -8.92 -1.10
CA ARG A 111 20.80 -9.14 -1.43
C ARG A 111 20.93 -10.31 -2.40
N ILE A 112 21.44 -10.03 -3.58
CA ILE A 112 21.57 -10.99 -4.68
C ILE A 112 23.04 -11.37 -4.86
N ASP A 113 23.29 -12.65 -5.12
CA ASP A 113 24.59 -13.14 -5.54
C ASP A 113 24.91 -12.64 -6.96
N GLN A 114 26.09 -12.05 -7.14
CA GLN A 114 26.57 -11.48 -8.41
C GLN A 114 25.80 -10.22 -8.84
N HIS A 115 25.62 -10.03 -10.14
CA HIS A 115 25.09 -8.82 -10.79
C HIS A 115 23.78 -9.04 -11.54
N ASP A 116 23.21 -10.25 -11.49
CA ASP A 116 21.96 -10.55 -12.18
C ASP A 116 20.78 -10.01 -11.36
N VAL A 117 20.57 -8.69 -11.47
CA VAL A 117 19.53 -7.96 -10.74
C VAL A 117 18.29 -7.76 -11.63
N PRO A 118 17.09 -7.64 -11.04
CA PRO A 118 15.90 -7.29 -11.81
C PRO A 118 16.08 -5.93 -12.49
N SER A 119 15.61 -5.82 -13.73
CA SER A 119 15.56 -4.53 -14.43
C SER A 119 14.71 -3.52 -13.66
N TYR A 120 15.07 -2.24 -13.77
CA TYR A 120 14.30 -1.15 -13.17
C TYR A 120 12.84 -1.14 -13.69
N PHE A 121 11.90 -0.73 -12.84
CA PHE A 121 10.44 -0.79 -13.06
C PHE A 121 9.87 -2.18 -13.41
N LYS A 122 10.67 -3.25 -13.28
CA LYS A 122 10.14 -4.60 -13.40
C LYS A 122 9.32 -4.94 -12.17
N ASN A 123 8.10 -5.40 -12.41
CA ASN A 123 7.20 -5.84 -11.36
C ASN A 123 7.76 -7.07 -10.64
N LEU A 124 7.76 -7.01 -9.31
CA LEU A 124 8.30 -8.01 -8.40
C LEU A 124 7.19 -8.59 -7.51
N LEU A 125 7.25 -9.90 -7.35
CA LEU A 125 6.46 -10.69 -6.41
C LEU A 125 7.41 -11.33 -5.41
N VAL A 126 7.10 -11.21 -4.12
CA VAL A 126 7.83 -11.92 -3.06
C VAL A 126 6.86 -12.84 -2.34
N LYS A 127 7.25 -14.11 -2.21
CA LYS A 127 6.51 -15.11 -1.44
C LYS A 127 7.31 -15.60 -0.25
N MET A 128 6.60 -15.95 0.81
CA MET A 128 7.17 -16.66 1.95
C MET A 128 6.26 -17.81 2.34
N THR A 129 6.84 -18.98 2.57
CA THR A 129 6.10 -20.14 3.05
C THR A 129 5.85 -20.02 4.54
N GLY A 130 4.60 -20.20 4.95
CA GLY A 130 4.18 -20.20 6.35
C GLY A 130 3.24 -21.37 6.65
N LEU A 131 2.82 -21.46 7.89
CA LEU A 131 1.75 -22.36 8.30
C LEU A 131 0.41 -21.67 8.17
N ASP A 132 -0.51 -22.32 7.45
CA ASP A 132 -1.90 -21.94 7.44
C ASP A 132 -2.54 -22.22 8.80
N ARG A 133 -3.57 -21.43 9.12
CA ARG A 133 -4.33 -21.50 10.37
C ARG A 133 -5.34 -22.65 10.38
N ALA A 134 -5.37 -23.46 9.33
CA ALA A 134 -6.15 -24.68 9.27
C ALA A 134 -5.74 -25.65 10.38
N SER A 135 -6.66 -26.54 10.77
CA SER A 135 -6.39 -27.63 11.70
C SER A 135 -6.57 -28.96 10.97
N PRO A 136 -5.51 -29.73 10.70
CA PRO A 136 -4.11 -29.49 11.07
C PRO A 136 -3.44 -28.36 10.23
N PRO A 137 -2.42 -27.68 10.78
CA PRO A 137 -1.72 -26.62 10.04
C PRO A 137 -0.95 -27.22 8.87
N ALA A 138 -1.16 -26.65 7.68
CA ALA A 138 -0.49 -27.03 6.45
C ALA A 138 0.44 -25.92 5.97
N GLU A 139 1.49 -26.27 5.23
CA GLU A 139 2.34 -25.25 4.60
C GLU A 139 1.61 -24.58 3.44
N LYS A 140 1.76 -23.26 3.35
CA LYS A 140 1.17 -22.43 2.30
C LYS A 140 2.11 -21.28 1.97
N ASP A 141 2.20 -20.95 0.69
CA ASP A 141 2.90 -19.75 0.23
C ASP A 141 2.01 -18.53 0.36
N TYR A 142 2.52 -17.50 1.04
CA TYR A 142 1.90 -16.20 1.20
C TYR A 142 2.61 -15.20 0.31
N VAL A 143 1.84 -14.39 -0.43
CA VAL A 143 2.39 -13.24 -1.16
C VAL A 143 2.60 -12.12 -0.16
N ILE A 144 3.85 -11.81 0.11
CA ILE A 144 4.28 -10.83 1.12
C ILE A 144 4.39 -9.43 0.51
N PHE A 145 4.79 -9.36 -0.76
CA PHE A 145 5.06 -8.08 -1.40
C PHE A 145 4.73 -8.14 -2.90
N LEU A 146 4.15 -7.04 -3.38
CA LEU A 146 3.89 -6.78 -4.78
C LEU A 146 4.33 -5.34 -5.10
N GLY A 147 5.43 -5.20 -5.81
CA GLY A 147 6.08 -3.91 -5.99
C GLY A 147 7.05 -3.91 -7.16
N PHE A 148 8.03 -3.02 -7.13
CA PHE A 148 9.06 -2.90 -8.15
C PHE A 148 10.31 -2.22 -7.60
N ILE A 149 11.39 -2.23 -8.39
CA ILE A 149 12.62 -1.48 -8.11
C ILE A 149 12.58 -0.18 -8.92
N PRO A 150 12.53 1.01 -8.29
CA PRO A 150 12.28 2.27 -8.99
C PRO A 150 13.45 2.79 -9.84
N GLY A 151 14.63 2.17 -9.78
CA GLY A 151 15.81 2.65 -10.51
C GLY A 151 16.86 1.57 -10.75
N ALA A 152 17.82 1.85 -11.63
CA ALA A 152 18.91 0.93 -11.96
C ALA A 152 20.00 0.85 -10.87
N ASN A 153 19.89 1.67 -9.81
CA ASN A 153 20.89 1.78 -8.76
C ASN A 153 20.80 0.58 -7.80
N TYR A 154 21.56 -0.48 -8.10
CA TYR A 154 21.95 -1.49 -7.11
C TYR A 154 23.34 -1.16 -6.58
N VAL A 155 23.59 -1.47 -5.31
CA VAL A 155 24.93 -1.29 -4.73
C VAL A 155 25.72 -2.57 -4.95
N TYR A 156 26.64 -2.53 -5.92
CA TYR A 156 27.56 -3.65 -6.12
C TYR A 156 28.73 -3.62 -5.13
N GLN A 157 28.81 -4.66 -4.31
CA GLN A 157 29.92 -4.90 -3.41
C GLN A 157 30.98 -5.79 -4.07
N ALA A 158 31.91 -5.18 -4.80
CA ALA A 158 32.94 -5.90 -5.57
C ALA A 158 33.75 -6.92 -4.77
N ALA A 159 34.07 -6.62 -3.51
CA ALA A 159 34.82 -7.51 -2.64
C ALA A 159 34.07 -8.83 -2.31
N ASN A 160 32.73 -8.78 -2.29
CA ASN A 160 31.87 -9.91 -1.95
C ASN A 160 31.16 -10.50 -3.18
N ASN A 161 31.28 -9.84 -4.33
CA ASN A 161 30.53 -10.12 -5.56
C ASN A 161 29.01 -10.21 -5.31
N LYS A 162 28.45 -9.22 -4.60
CA LYS A 162 27.02 -9.15 -4.24
C LYS A 162 26.40 -7.83 -4.66
N SER A 163 25.11 -7.85 -4.91
CA SER A 163 24.33 -6.66 -5.23
C SER A 163 23.22 -6.46 -4.22
N ASP A 164 23.15 -5.28 -3.62
CA ASP A 164 22.03 -4.89 -2.75
C ASP A 164 20.99 -4.13 -3.58
N ILE A 165 19.73 -4.53 -3.45
CA ILE A 165 18.59 -3.94 -4.15
C ILE A 165 17.54 -3.46 -3.16
N SER A 166 16.81 -2.41 -3.55
CA SER A 166 15.70 -1.87 -2.77
C SER A 166 14.50 -1.59 -3.66
N GLY A 167 13.30 -1.77 -3.11
CA GLY A 167 12.06 -1.62 -3.85
C GLY A 167 10.91 -1.14 -2.97
N TYR A 168 9.83 -0.72 -3.62
CA TYR A 168 8.63 -0.21 -2.97
C TYR A 168 7.37 -0.83 -3.59
N ASP A 169 6.27 -0.83 -2.83
CA ASP A 169 4.97 -1.22 -3.38
C ASP A 169 4.49 -0.24 -4.47
N HIS A 170 3.39 -0.61 -5.12
CA HIS A 170 2.77 0.20 -6.16
C HIS A 170 2.17 1.51 -5.63
N GLY A 171 2.04 1.69 -4.31
CA GLY A 171 1.67 2.98 -3.72
C GLY A 171 2.67 4.09 -4.05
N TRP A 172 3.90 3.73 -4.44
CA TRP A 172 4.94 4.66 -4.87
C TRP A 172 4.47 5.56 -6.03
N TYR A 173 3.70 5.04 -6.98
CA TYR A 173 3.23 5.81 -8.13
C TYR A 173 2.41 7.05 -7.72
N LEU A 174 1.66 6.96 -6.63
CA LEU A 174 0.87 8.08 -6.11
C LEU A 174 1.73 9.24 -5.62
N SER A 175 2.99 8.97 -5.27
CA SER A 175 3.93 10.01 -4.86
C SER A 175 4.60 10.70 -6.05
N SER A 176 4.59 10.04 -7.22
CA SER A 176 5.15 10.58 -8.46
C SER A 176 4.09 11.29 -9.30
N GLN A 177 2.82 10.93 -9.16
CA GLN A 177 1.69 11.47 -9.92
C GLN A 177 1.06 12.69 -9.27
N ALA A 178 0.75 13.72 -10.07
CA ALA A 178 -0.01 14.88 -9.63
C ALA A 178 -1.51 14.57 -9.58
N ILE A 179 -2.25 15.32 -8.77
CA ILE A 179 -3.72 15.31 -8.79
C ILE A 179 -4.26 15.86 -10.13
N LEU A 180 -5.50 15.52 -10.45
CA LEU A 180 -6.21 16.09 -11.58
C LEU A 180 -6.55 17.56 -11.32
N GLU A 181 -6.50 18.40 -12.36
CA GLU A 181 -6.84 19.83 -12.26
C GLU A 181 -8.27 20.05 -11.72
N SER A 182 -9.20 19.16 -12.08
CA SER A 182 -10.59 19.16 -11.60
C SER A 182 -10.73 18.91 -10.09
N LEU A 183 -9.68 18.44 -9.41
CA LEU A 183 -9.67 18.17 -7.98
C LEU A 183 -8.87 19.20 -7.19
N THR A 184 -8.36 20.27 -7.82
CA THR A 184 -7.64 21.35 -7.11
C THR A 184 -8.51 22.02 -6.05
N VAL A 185 -9.84 22.03 -6.22
CA VAL A 185 -10.81 22.43 -5.21
C VAL A 185 -11.90 21.38 -5.12
N THR A 186 -12.08 20.77 -3.95
CA THR A 186 -13.20 19.83 -3.74
C THR A 186 -14.43 20.53 -3.19
N THR A 187 -15.61 20.03 -3.55
CA THR A 187 -16.87 20.46 -2.94
C THR A 187 -17.02 19.81 -1.56
N ASP A 188 -17.38 20.59 -0.55
CA ASP A 188 -17.61 20.14 0.83
C ASP A 188 -18.68 19.05 0.98
N THR A 189 -19.64 18.99 0.06
CA THR A 189 -20.69 17.96 0.04
C THR A 189 -20.25 16.62 -0.56
N VAL A 190 -19.13 16.56 -1.27
CA VAL A 190 -18.65 15.33 -1.95
C VAL A 190 -17.90 14.45 -0.97
N ASN A 191 -18.27 13.17 -0.88
CA ASN A 191 -17.61 12.22 0.02
C ASN A 191 -16.13 12.02 -0.37
N PRO A 192 -15.19 11.97 0.59
CA PRO A 192 -13.77 11.68 0.35
C PRO A 192 -13.53 10.41 -0.48
N ALA A 193 -14.37 9.38 -0.34
CA ALA A 193 -14.29 8.16 -1.14
C ALA A 193 -14.56 8.41 -2.62
N THR A 194 -15.50 9.30 -2.95
CA THR A 194 -15.76 9.74 -4.33
C THR A 194 -14.58 10.52 -4.89
N THR A 195 -14.03 11.46 -4.12
CA THR A 195 -12.82 12.19 -4.50
C THR A 195 -11.64 11.24 -4.77
N LEU A 196 -11.45 10.23 -3.92
CA LEU A 196 -10.41 9.24 -4.07
C LEU A 196 -10.61 8.41 -5.34
N LYS A 197 -11.82 7.93 -5.61
CA LYS A 197 -12.14 7.20 -6.86
C LYS A 197 -11.79 8.07 -8.08
N THR A 198 -12.25 9.32 -8.12
CA THR A 198 -11.89 10.24 -9.22
C THR A 198 -10.39 10.48 -9.34
N MET A 199 -9.66 10.56 -8.22
CA MET A 199 -8.20 10.76 -8.23
C MET A 199 -7.43 9.54 -8.73
N LEU A 200 -7.93 8.33 -8.43
CA LEU A 200 -7.30 7.08 -8.81
C LEU A 200 -7.71 6.62 -10.23
N GLY A 201 -8.81 7.14 -10.76
CA GLY A 201 -9.33 6.80 -12.10
C GLY A 201 -10.53 5.87 -12.02
N ASP A 202 -11.00 5.42 -13.19
CA ASP A 202 -12.14 4.50 -13.28
C ASP A 202 -11.72 3.03 -13.11
N ALA A 203 -12.70 2.14 -12.99
CA ALA A 203 -12.55 0.69 -12.97
C ALA A 203 -11.55 0.19 -14.04
N GLY A 204 -10.39 -0.33 -13.62
CA GLY A 204 -9.27 -0.68 -14.52
C GLY A 204 -8.09 0.30 -14.51
N SER A 205 -8.08 1.27 -13.57
CA SER A 205 -7.06 2.30 -13.31
C SER A 205 -5.60 1.85 -13.14
N LEU A 206 -5.32 0.55 -13.28
CA LEU A 206 -3.99 -0.03 -13.24
C LEU A 206 -3.04 0.65 -14.24
N GLU A 207 -3.53 1.04 -15.43
CA GLU A 207 -2.72 1.72 -16.44
C GLU A 207 -2.39 3.17 -16.07
N GLU A 208 -3.28 3.84 -15.32
CA GLU A 208 -3.12 5.24 -14.96
C GLU A 208 -2.33 5.42 -13.66
N THR A 209 -2.52 4.54 -12.69
CA THR A 209 -1.98 4.69 -11.32
C THR A 209 -1.09 3.53 -10.87
N GLY A 210 -1.04 2.43 -11.62
CA GLY A 210 -0.39 1.20 -11.18
C GLY A 210 -1.17 0.48 -10.07
N LEU A 211 -2.41 0.91 -9.78
CA LEU A 211 -3.23 0.40 -8.68
C LEU A 211 -4.60 -0.07 -9.18
N ASP A 212 -5.10 -1.14 -8.58
CA ASP A 212 -6.43 -1.68 -8.88
C ASP A 212 -7.44 -1.26 -7.80
N ILE A 213 -8.41 -0.44 -8.21
CA ILE A 213 -9.51 0.00 -7.33
C ILE A 213 -10.68 -0.98 -7.29
N LEU A 214 -10.82 -1.89 -8.27
CA LEU A 214 -11.93 -2.86 -8.33
C LEU A 214 -11.71 -4.02 -7.37
N LEU A 215 -10.44 -4.38 -7.17
CA LEU A 215 -10.04 -5.45 -6.26
C LEU A 215 -9.88 -4.95 -4.82
N GLY A 216 -10.14 -3.67 -4.54
CA GLY A 216 -9.97 -3.07 -3.23
C GLY A 216 -11.25 -2.40 -2.69
N ASN A 217 -11.25 -2.10 -1.38
CA ASN A 217 -12.40 -1.51 -0.69
C ASN A 217 -12.24 0.01 -0.54
N ILE A 218 -12.85 0.80 -1.43
CA ILE A 218 -12.98 2.27 -1.25
C ILE A 218 -14.39 2.59 -0.74
N ILE A 219 -14.49 2.76 0.57
CA ILE A 219 -15.75 2.85 1.32
C ILE A 219 -16.06 4.31 1.67
N ASP A 220 -17.33 4.69 1.53
CA ASP A 220 -17.81 6.03 1.87
C ASP A 220 -17.60 6.32 3.37
N VAL A 221 -17.15 7.55 3.66
CA VAL A 221 -17.03 8.01 5.05
C VAL A 221 -18.42 8.33 5.59
N ALA A 222 -18.99 7.43 6.40
CA ALA A 222 -20.37 7.55 6.89
C ALA A 222 -20.62 8.82 7.72
N SER A 223 -19.60 9.32 8.44
CA SER A 223 -19.67 10.55 9.23
C SER A 223 -19.62 11.83 8.39
N TRP A 224 -19.34 11.74 7.08
CA TRP A 224 -19.10 12.90 6.21
C TRP A 224 -20.17 13.99 6.29
N PRO A 225 -21.49 13.70 6.34
CA PRO A 225 -22.51 14.74 6.47
C PRO A 225 -22.36 15.67 7.68
N ASN A 226 -21.62 15.26 8.71
CA ASN A 226 -21.40 16.03 9.94
C ASN A 226 -20.04 16.73 10.00
N ILE A 227 -19.11 16.36 9.11
CA ILE A 227 -17.71 16.83 9.12
C ILE A 227 -17.30 17.37 7.75
N GLN A 228 -18.24 17.88 6.96
CA GLN A 228 -18.01 18.32 5.58
C GLN A 228 -16.87 19.36 5.49
N LYS A 229 -16.00 19.19 4.50
CA LYS A 229 -14.86 20.08 4.25
C LYS A 229 -14.50 20.13 2.78
N SER A 230 -14.19 21.32 2.29
CA SER A 230 -13.48 21.50 1.01
C SER A 230 -11.97 21.39 1.21
N PHE A 231 -11.32 20.65 0.32
CA PHE A 231 -9.87 20.55 0.22
C PHE A 231 -9.38 21.44 -0.91
N LEU A 232 -8.27 22.14 -0.68
CA LEU A 232 -7.66 23.05 -1.64
C LEU A 232 -6.22 22.60 -1.88
N TRP A 233 -5.95 22.17 -3.11
CA TRP A 233 -4.66 21.68 -3.55
C TRP A 233 -4.16 22.45 -4.77
N LYS A 234 -2.85 22.59 -4.87
CA LYS A 234 -2.20 23.12 -6.09
C LYS A 234 -2.18 22.04 -7.17
N PHE A 235 -2.13 22.43 -8.45
CA PHE A 235 -2.10 21.51 -9.58
C PHE A 235 -0.89 20.54 -9.57
N ASP A 236 0.20 20.90 -8.89
CA ASP A 236 1.41 20.09 -8.73
C ASP A 236 1.40 19.21 -7.46
N THR A 237 0.32 19.28 -6.66
CA THR A 237 0.16 18.45 -5.46
C THR A 237 0.15 16.99 -5.86
N LYS A 238 0.99 16.17 -5.22
CA LYS A 238 1.04 14.73 -5.47
C LYS A 238 -0.21 14.05 -4.94
N LYS A 239 -0.71 13.03 -5.66
CA LYS A 239 -1.89 12.25 -5.25
C LYS A 239 -1.73 11.73 -3.83
N ARG A 240 -0.55 11.23 -3.48
CA ARG A 240 -0.27 10.73 -2.13
C ARG A 240 -0.51 11.79 -1.05
N LYS A 241 0.01 13.01 -1.23
CA LYS A 241 -0.16 14.11 -0.28
C LYS A 241 -1.62 14.51 -0.10
N ALA A 242 -2.39 14.53 -1.19
CA ALA A 242 -3.82 14.78 -1.13
C ALA A 242 -4.57 13.66 -0.37
N ILE A 243 -4.22 12.40 -0.63
CA ILE A 243 -4.78 11.23 0.08
C ILE A 243 -4.46 11.29 1.57
N ASP A 244 -3.22 11.59 1.96
CA ASP A 244 -2.83 11.73 3.37
C ASP A 244 -3.67 12.81 4.06
N GLU A 245 -3.95 13.94 3.39
CA GLU A 245 -4.84 14.97 3.94
C GLU A 245 -6.28 14.47 4.13
N LEU A 246 -6.82 13.71 3.18
CA LEU A 246 -8.15 13.09 3.29
C LEU A 246 -8.22 12.11 4.47
N VAL A 247 -7.24 11.20 4.57
CA VAL A 247 -7.10 10.19 5.62
C VAL A 247 -6.99 10.86 6.99
N ASN A 248 -6.10 11.84 7.13
CA ASN A 248 -5.90 12.56 8.39
C ASN A 248 -7.16 13.29 8.85
N TYR A 249 -7.90 13.90 7.92
CA TYR A 249 -9.12 14.63 8.26
C TYR A 249 -10.29 13.70 8.64
N THR A 250 -10.40 12.56 7.96
CA THR A 250 -11.51 11.62 8.14
C THR A 250 -11.27 10.59 9.22
N GLY A 251 -10.02 10.39 9.64
CA GLY A 251 -9.62 9.26 10.50
C GLY A 251 -9.67 7.91 9.79
N SER A 252 -9.84 7.89 8.47
CA SER A 252 -9.81 6.66 7.65
C SER A 252 -8.39 6.12 7.51
N ILE A 253 -8.26 4.95 6.90
CA ILE A 253 -6.97 4.34 6.55
C ILE A 253 -6.92 4.11 5.05
N PHE A 254 -5.82 4.56 4.44
CA PHE A 254 -5.48 4.24 3.06
C PHE A 254 -4.37 3.18 3.04
N ALA A 255 -4.62 2.04 2.40
CA ALA A 255 -3.66 0.95 2.31
C ALA A 255 -3.61 0.34 0.89
N VAL A 256 -2.43 -0.12 0.51
CA VAL A 256 -2.23 -0.93 -0.70
C VAL A 256 -1.83 -2.34 -0.25
N LYS A 257 -2.58 -3.35 -0.69
CA LYS A 257 -2.35 -4.77 -0.36
C LYS A 257 -2.29 -5.62 -1.63
N PRO A 258 -1.51 -6.71 -1.64
CA PRO A 258 -1.66 -7.74 -2.67
C PRO A 258 -3.04 -8.41 -2.53
N VAL A 259 -3.88 -8.29 -3.56
CA VAL A 259 -5.19 -8.93 -3.62
C VAL A 259 -5.19 -9.97 -4.73
N LYS A 260 -5.78 -11.13 -4.45
CA LYS A 260 -5.89 -12.22 -5.41
C LYS A 260 -7.11 -11.99 -6.31
N SER A 261 -6.90 -11.94 -7.61
CA SER A 261 -7.97 -11.87 -8.62
C SER A 261 -8.43 -13.26 -9.07
N ILE A 262 -9.47 -13.27 -9.90
CA ILE A 262 -9.97 -14.45 -10.61
C ILE A 262 -8.85 -14.97 -11.52
N GLY A 263 -8.52 -16.26 -11.43
CA GLY A 263 -7.43 -16.88 -12.21
C GLY A 263 -6.06 -16.94 -11.51
N ASN A 264 -6.01 -16.84 -10.17
CA ASN A 264 -4.81 -16.99 -9.34
C ASN A 264 -3.71 -15.91 -9.51
N ALA A 265 -3.96 -14.84 -10.24
CA ALA A 265 -3.05 -13.69 -10.31
C ALA A 265 -3.23 -12.74 -9.11
N TYR A 266 -2.16 -12.02 -8.74
CA TYR A 266 -2.15 -11.03 -7.67
C TYR A 266 -2.03 -9.62 -8.23
N TYR A 267 -2.72 -8.67 -7.61
CA TYR A 267 -2.78 -7.27 -8.03
C TYR A 267 -2.65 -6.33 -6.82
N PRO A 268 -2.17 -5.10 -7.01
CA PRO A 268 -2.07 -4.11 -5.93
C PRO A 268 -3.43 -3.44 -5.70
N GLY A 269 -4.23 -4.03 -4.80
CA GLY A 269 -5.56 -3.54 -4.44
C GLY A 269 -5.52 -2.37 -3.46
N VAL A 270 -6.42 -1.41 -3.64
CA VAL A 270 -6.50 -0.18 -2.83
C VAL A 270 -7.63 -0.23 -1.81
N TYR A 271 -7.30 0.03 -0.55
CA TYR A 271 -8.26 0.12 0.55
C TYR A 271 -8.33 1.56 1.06
N PHE A 272 -9.54 2.06 1.25
CA PHE A 272 -9.88 3.28 1.97
C PHE A 272 -11.08 2.99 2.86
N VAL A 273 -10.81 2.77 4.15
CA VAL A 273 -11.80 2.28 5.13
C VAL A 273 -11.78 3.12 6.40
N SER A 274 -12.93 3.26 7.04
CA SER A 274 -13.07 3.96 8.32
C SER A 274 -13.03 3.02 9.54
N ASP A 275 -13.36 1.74 9.33
CA ASP A 275 -13.28 0.69 10.35
C ASP A 275 -12.47 -0.48 9.81
N ILE A 276 -11.32 -0.74 10.43
CA ILE A 276 -10.39 -1.79 10.03
C ILE A 276 -11.02 -3.18 10.17
N ASP A 277 -11.80 -3.40 11.23
CA ASP A 277 -12.28 -4.72 11.63
C ASP A 277 -13.69 -5.02 11.09
N HIS A 278 -14.24 -4.12 10.26
CA HIS A 278 -15.54 -4.31 9.68
C HIS A 278 -15.55 -5.55 8.77
N ALA A 279 -16.54 -6.43 8.96
CA ALA A 279 -16.52 -7.78 8.40
C ALA A 279 -16.56 -7.84 6.86
N THR A 280 -17.14 -6.84 6.20
CA THR A 280 -17.23 -6.75 4.73
C THR A 280 -16.42 -5.58 4.19
N ASP A 281 -16.58 -4.43 4.83
CA ASP A 281 -16.04 -3.14 4.39
C ASP A 281 -14.70 -2.76 5.06
N GLY A 282 -14.05 -3.71 5.75
CA GLY A 282 -12.76 -3.51 6.42
C GLY A 282 -11.54 -3.79 5.53
N LEU A 283 -10.38 -3.97 6.16
CA LEU A 283 -9.10 -4.25 5.47
C LEU A 283 -8.92 -5.70 5.00
N ASP A 284 -9.98 -6.52 5.08
CA ASP A 284 -9.94 -7.96 4.79
C ASP A 284 -8.76 -8.63 5.52
N LEU A 285 -8.70 -8.44 6.84
CA LEU A 285 -7.62 -8.95 7.67
C LEU A 285 -7.91 -10.37 8.13
N PRO A 286 -6.86 -11.20 8.28
CA PRO A 286 -7.00 -12.49 8.92
C PRO A 286 -7.61 -12.37 10.33
N ALA A 287 -8.30 -13.40 10.77
CA ALA A 287 -8.87 -13.46 12.13
C ALA A 287 -7.82 -13.24 13.23
N LEU A 288 -8.25 -13.03 14.48
CA LEU A 288 -7.35 -12.93 15.63
C LEU A 288 -6.38 -14.13 15.70
N ALA A 289 -5.07 -13.87 15.77
CA ALA A 289 -4.08 -14.93 16.04
C ALA A 289 -3.73 -14.96 17.53
N THR A 290 -3.78 -16.14 18.16
CA THR A 290 -3.45 -16.31 19.58
C THR A 290 -2.20 -17.18 19.74
N PHE A 291 -1.27 -16.73 20.58
CA PHE A 291 -0.02 -17.43 20.91
C PHE A 291 -0.03 -17.79 22.39
N SER A 292 0.03 -19.08 22.71
CA SER A 292 -0.04 -19.57 24.10
C SER A 292 1.30 -20.14 24.52
N ASN A 293 1.79 -19.78 25.71
CA ASN A 293 3.08 -20.26 26.23
C ASN A 293 2.99 -21.75 26.66
N PRO A 294 3.88 -22.65 26.18
CA PRO A 294 4.89 -22.43 25.14
C PRO A 294 4.30 -22.53 23.72
N ASP A 295 4.61 -21.55 22.87
CA ASP A 295 4.26 -21.62 21.45
C ASP A 295 5.48 -22.11 20.66
N PRO A 296 5.38 -23.20 19.87
CA PRO A 296 6.53 -23.77 19.17
C PRO A 296 7.08 -22.88 18.04
N TYR A 297 6.34 -21.85 17.62
CA TYR A 297 6.67 -20.93 16.54
C TYR A 297 7.08 -19.54 17.02
N LEU A 298 6.85 -19.21 18.29
CA LEU A 298 7.36 -17.99 18.91
C LEU A 298 8.80 -18.21 19.39
N VAL A 299 9.72 -17.45 18.83
CA VAL A 299 11.17 -17.52 19.14
C VAL A 299 11.51 -16.63 20.33
N ASP A 300 11.03 -15.39 20.30
CA ASP A 300 11.26 -14.40 21.35
C ASP A 300 10.04 -13.47 21.50
N ILE A 301 9.86 -12.95 22.72
CA ILE A 301 8.85 -11.95 23.03
C ILE A 301 9.34 -11.03 24.15
N SER A 302 9.21 -9.73 23.92
CA SER A 302 9.55 -8.69 24.89
C SER A 302 8.52 -7.57 24.89
N MET A 303 8.55 -6.75 25.94
CA MET A 303 7.73 -5.56 26.03
C MET A 303 8.60 -4.37 26.40
N GLU A 304 8.42 -3.29 25.66
CA GLU A 304 9.04 -1.99 25.88
C GLU A 304 7.96 -0.96 26.19
N VAL A 305 8.31 0.07 26.97
CA VAL A 305 7.47 1.24 27.19
C VAL A 305 8.15 2.41 26.49
N ASN A 306 7.49 3.00 25.51
CA ASN A 306 7.99 4.22 24.88
C ASN A 306 7.57 5.43 25.73
N GLU A 307 8.51 6.00 26.50
CA GLU A 307 8.32 7.24 27.26
C GLU A 307 9.07 8.43 26.63
N ALA A 308 9.83 8.19 25.55
CA ALA A 308 10.71 9.19 24.94
C ALA A 308 9.91 10.36 24.34
N GLU A 309 8.68 10.09 23.91
CA GLU A 309 7.79 11.04 23.22
C GLU A 309 6.84 11.79 24.15
N ALA A 310 6.99 11.66 25.48
CA ALA A 310 6.12 12.39 26.41
C ALA A 310 6.35 13.90 26.29
N ILE A 311 5.31 14.64 25.89
CA ILE A 311 5.27 16.10 25.81
C ILE A 311 4.54 16.60 27.06
N ASN A 312 5.18 17.43 27.86
CA ASN A 312 4.63 17.91 29.13
C ASN A 312 4.19 19.39 29.10
N ARG A 313 4.27 20.04 27.93
CA ARG A 313 3.70 21.36 27.61
C ARG A 313 3.21 21.41 26.17
N VAL A 314 1.95 21.78 25.96
CA VAL A 314 1.34 21.98 24.63
C VAL A 314 0.84 23.41 24.51
N THR A 315 1.20 24.09 23.42
CA THR A 315 0.70 25.43 23.08
C THR A 315 0.01 25.43 21.73
N ILE A 316 -1.23 25.93 21.69
CA ILE A 316 -2.02 26.08 20.48
C ILE A 316 -2.22 27.56 20.18
N HIS A 317 -2.02 27.94 18.93
CA HIS A 317 -2.41 29.22 18.36
C HIS A 317 -3.49 28.97 17.31
N GLY A 318 -4.71 29.43 17.58
CA GLY A 318 -5.87 29.25 16.73
C GLY A 318 -6.32 30.52 16.05
N THR A 319 -6.74 30.44 14.79
CA THR A 319 -7.24 31.57 14.01
C THR A 319 -8.60 31.23 13.38
N ASN A 320 -9.54 32.16 13.44
CA ASN A 320 -10.79 32.08 12.69
C ASN A 320 -10.56 32.62 11.27
N ARG A 321 -10.76 31.78 10.26
CA ARG A 321 -10.49 32.12 8.85
C ARG A 321 -11.37 33.24 8.29
N GLU A 322 -12.59 33.41 8.81
CA GLU A 322 -13.55 34.37 8.28
C GLU A 322 -13.38 35.76 8.92
N THR A 323 -13.05 35.79 10.21
CA THR A 323 -12.93 37.05 10.97
C THR A 323 -11.48 37.51 11.15
N GLY A 324 -10.50 36.62 10.94
CA GLY A 324 -9.08 36.87 11.22
C GLY A 324 -8.75 36.96 12.72
N LEU A 325 -9.71 36.68 13.61
CA LEU A 325 -9.48 36.64 15.05
C LEU A 325 -8.52 35.51 15.41
N TRP A 326 -7.57 35.78 16.32
CA TRP A 326 -6.64 34.77 16.81
C TRP A 326 -6.74 34.63 18.34
N LYS A 327 -6.53 33.40 18.83
CA LYS A 327 -6.51 33.01 20.24
C LYS A 327 -5.36 32.04 20.50
N SER A 328 -4.96 31.91 21.76
CA SER A 328 -3.92 30.95 22.14
C SER A 328 -4.21 30.35 23.50
N LYS A 329 -3.70 29.14 23.72
CA LYS A 329 -3.79 28.40 24.97
C LYS A 329 -2.54 27.55 25.16
N THR A 330 -2.05 27.51 26.39
CA THR A 330 -1.00 26.59 26.84
C THR A 330 -1.56 25.69 27.93
N GLU A 331 -1.31 24.39 27.82
CA GLU A 331 -1.58 23.36 28.84
C GLU A 331 -0.25 22.69 29.20
N GLU A 332 0.02 22.51 30.49
CA GLU A 332 1.30 21.94 30.96
C GLU A 332 1.13 21.16 32.27
N SER A 333 2.11 20.30 32.56
CA SER A 333 2.10 19.52 33.80
C SER A 333 2.42 20.37 35.02
N ALA A 334 1.87 19.99 36.17
CA ALA A 334 2.15 20.66 37.45
C ALA A 334 3.66 20.67 37.80
N ALA A 335 4.40 19.64 37.37
CA ALA A 335 5.85 19.56 37.54
C ALA A 335 6.61 20.57 36.66
N VAL A 336 6.05 20.96 35.51
CA VAL A 336 6.59 22.06 34.69
C VAL A 336 6.24 23.40 35.33
N THR A 337 5.00 23.59 35.77
CA THR A 337 4.55 24.83 36.42
C THR A 337 5.31 25.14 37.71
N SER A 338 5.66 24.12 38.48
CA SER A 338 6.43 24.23 39.72
C SER A 338 7.94 24.34 39.50
N GLY A 339 8.43 24.08 38.27
CA GLY A 339 9.86 24.12 37.93
C GLY A 339 10.63 22.83 38.28
N ASP A 340 9.94 21.77 38.70
CA ASP A 340 10.54 20.48 39.04
C ASP A 340 11.06 19.71 37.81
N THR A 341 10.52 20.02 36.63
CA THR A 341 10.91 19.39 35.36
C THR A 341 11.05 20.41 34.24
N ILE A 342 11.92 20.13 33.29
CA ILE A 342 12.11 20.97 32.10
C ILE A 342 10.94 20.75 31.13
N PRO A 343 10.36 21.82 30.55
CA PRO A 343 9.36 21.70 29.50
C PRO A 343 9.92 20.99 28.25
N ARG A 344 9.17 20.00 27.78
CA ARG A 344 9.23 19.42 26.44
C ARG A 344 7.97 19.89 25.72
N GLU A 345 8.15 20.67 24.66
CA GLU A 345 7.09 21.51 24.13
C GLU A 345 6.60 21.04 22.76
N LEU A 346 5.28 21.02 22.57
CA LEU A 346 4.63 21.00 21.26
C LEU A 346 3.94 22.33 21.03
N VAL A 347 4.23 22.97 19.88
CA VAL A 347 3.62 24.24 19.50
C VAL A 347 2.93 24.09 18.15
N ILE A 348 1.62 24.29 18.12
CA ILE A 348 0.85 24.39 16.87
C ILE A 348 0.59 25.86 16.59
N ALA A 349 1.31 26.40 15.62
CA ALA A 349 1.28 27.83 15.29
C ALA A 349 0.04 28.28 14.51
N ASN A 350 -0.61 27.37 13.77
CA ASN A 350 -1.70 27.70 12.84
C ASN A 350 -2.84 26.67 12.91
N TYR A 351 -3.56 26.62 14.02
CA TYR A 351 -4.79 25.84 14.13
C TYR A 351 -5.96 26.64 13.55
N VAL A 352 -6.71 26.06 12.62
CA VAL A 352 -7.95 26.65 12.08
C VAL A 352 -9.10 25.70 12.41
N PRO A 353 -9.98 26.05 13.37
CA PRO A 353 -11.12 25.20 13.69
C PRO A 353 -12.10 25.12 12.52
N GLU A 354 -12.60 23.91 12.25
CA GLU A 354 -13.62 23.63 11.25
C GLU A 354 -14.81 22.91 11.92
N PRO A 355 -16.06 23.39 11.73
CA PRO A 355 -16.44 24.60 10.98
C PRO A 355 -15.97 25.90 11.67
N PRO A 356 -15.92 27.03 10.94
CA PRO A 356 -15.49 28.32 11.49
C PRO A 356 -16.34 28.70 12.73
N PRO A 357 -15.70 29.04 13.88
CA PRO A 357 -16.44 29.43 15.07
C PRO A 357 -17.23 30.73 14.85
N ALA A 358 -18.45 30.81 15.39
CA ALA A 358 -19.32 31.98 15.19
C ALA A 358 -18.78 33.27 15.84
N ASP A 359 -18.01 33.17 16.92
CA ASP A 359 -17.50 34.31 17.67
C ASP A 359 -16.15 34.02 18.38
N ALA A 360 -15.62 35.02 19.08
CA ALA A 360 -14.36 34.94 19.81
C ALA A 360 -14.40 33.96 21.00
N ALA A 361 -15.56 33.71 21.59
CA ALA A 361 -15.72 32.80 22.73
C ALA A 361 -15.77 31.34 22.25
N ALA A 362 -16.47 31.08 21.14
CA ALA A 362 -16.45 29.81 20.44
C ALA A 362 -15.03 29.46 19.94
N LEU A 363 -14.28 30.45 19.41
CA LEU A 363 -12.88 30.25 19.02
C LEU A 363 -11.99 29.88 20.22
N GLN A 364 -12.15 30.57 21.37
CA GLN A 364 -11.40 30.22 22.58
C GLN A 364 -11.73 28.80 23.04
N THR A 365 -13.01 28.42 23.02
CA THR A 365 -13.46 27.07 23.41
C THR A 365 -12.83 26.00 22.53
N ALA A 366 -12.75 26.23 21.20
CA ALA A 366 -12.11 25.30 20.27
C ALA A 366 -10.60 25.18 20.52
N VAL A 367 -9.91 26.30 20.78
CA VAL A 367 -8.47 26.32 21.10
C VAL A 367 -8.18 25.63 22.44
N ASP A 368 -9.00 25.86 23.47
CA ASP A 368 -8.90 25.22 24.78
C ASP A 368 -9.12 23.70 24.67
N ALA A 369 -10.16 23.29 23.95
CA ALA A 369 -10.45 21.88 23.69
C ALA A 369 -9.29 21.20 22.97
N LYS A 370 -8.70 21.85 21.95
CA LYS A 370 -7.58 21.28 21.20
C LYS A 370 -6.30 21.18 22.03
N ALA A 371 -6.02 22.18 22.88
CA ALA A 371 -4.89 22.15 23.80
C ALA A 371 -5.02 21.01 24.82
N ALA A 372 -6.22 20.84 25.41
CA ALA A 372 -6.50 19.77 26.35
C ALA A 372 -6.45 18.38 25.69
N GLU A 373 -6.98 18.24 24.46
CA GLU A 373 -6.92 17.02 23.66
C GLU A 373 -5.47 16.57 23.44
N LEU A 374 -4.63 17.46 22.91
CA LEU A 374 -3.23 17.11 22.63
C LEU A 374 -2.41 16.92 23.91
N TYR A 375 -2.67 17.70 24.97
CA TYR A 375 -2.01 17.49 26.25
C TYR A 375 -2.36 16.12 26.85
N ALA A 376 -3.64 15.73 26.82
CA ALA A 376 -4.05 14.39 27.26
C ALA A 376 -3.41 13.30 26.40
N LEU A 377 -3.33 13.52 25.09
CA LEU A 377 -2.76 12.59 24.13
C LEU A 377 -1.26 12.34 24.35
N PHE A 378 -0.46 13.38 24.57
CA PHE A 378 1.00 13.28 24.70
C PHE A 378 1.53 13.17 26.13
N TYR A 379 0.74 13.54 27.14
CA TYR A 379 1.18 13.48 28.54
C TYR A 379 0.40 12.42 29.32
N THR A 380 -0.93 12.56 29.41
CA THR A 380 -1.76 11.66 30.23
C THR A 380 -1.82 10.25 29.66
N ASN A 381 -1.81 10.11 28.33
CA ASN A 381 -1.88 8.84 27.60
C ASN A 381 -0.53 8.45 26.97
N ALA A 382 0.58 9.05 27.42
CA ALA A 382 1.89 8.95 26.77
C ALA A 382 2.47 7.53 26.72
N THR A 383 2.08 6.64 27.63
CA THR A 383 2.70 5.31 27.74
C THR A 383 2.09 4.33 26.75
N THR A 384 2.67 4.22 25.55
CA THR A 384 2.41 3.08 24.66
C THR A 384 3.29 1.91 25.08
N ARG A 385 2.66 0.78 25.42
CA ARG A 385 3.38 -0.49 25.59
C ARG A 385 3.52 -1.15 24.24
N ILE A 386 4.75 -1.38 23.81
CA ILE A 386 5.09 -2.02 22.56
C ILE A 386 5.56 -3.44 22.88
N ILE A 387 4.81 -4.43 22.42
CA ILE A 387 5.17 -5.84 22.51
C ILE A 387 5.88 -6.20 21.21
N LYS A 388 7.13 -6.66 21.31
CA LYS A 388 7.89 -7.16 20.15
C LYS A 388 7.93 -8.67 20.20
N ALA A 389 7.64 -9.31 19.07
CA ALA A 389 7.66 -10.77 18.96
C ALA A 389 8.36 -11.20 17.67
N THR A 390 9.21 -12.22 17.78
CA THR A 390 9.89 -12.85 16.63
C THR A 390 9.34 -14.26 16.45
N LEU A 391 8.81 -14.53 15.26
CA LEU A 391 8.12 -15.79 14.94
C LEU A 391 8.76 -16.48 13.75
N LYS A 392 8.66 -17.81 13.68
CA LYS A 392 9.05 -18.62 12.51
C LYS A 392 7.83 -19.27 11.87
N ARG A 393 7.84 -19.44 10.54
CA ARG A 393 6.74 -20.07 9.78
C ARG A 393 5.36 -19.41 10.01
N ARG A 394 5.34 -18.10 10.31
CA ARG A 394 4.11 -17.31 10.53
C ARG A 394 3.92 -16.22 9.48
N ALA A 395 4.18 -16.58 8.22
CA ALA A 395 3.95 -15.71 7.06
C ALA A 395 2.45 -15.37 6.85
N ASP A 396 1.55 -16.02 7.60
CA ASP A 396 0.12 -15.78 7.67
C ASP A 396 -0.28 -14.54 8.49
N LEU A 397 0.67 -13.89 9.17
CA LEU A 397 0.41 -12.65 9.90
C LEU A 397 0.37 -11.47 8.93
N GLU A 398 -0.46 -10.48 9.22
CA GLU A 398 -0.58 -9.25 8.41
C GLU A 398 -0.53 -7.99 9.28
N LEU A 399 -0.11 -6.86 8.71
CA LEU A 399 -0.18 -5.55 9.35
C LEU A 399 -1.63 -5.21 9.73
N TRP A 400 -1.85 -4.50 10.84
CA TRP A 400 -3.15 -4.21 11.46
C TRP A 400 -3.94 -5.41 12.00
N GLN A 401 -3.47 -6.64 11.81
CA GLN A 401 -4.14 -7.82 12.33
C GLN A 401 -4.15 -7.82 13.86
N GLN A 402 -5.26 -8.27 14.44
CA GLN A 402 -5.35 -8.49 15.87
C GLN A 402 -4.55 -9.74 16.30
N VAL A 403 -3.88 -9.65 17.44
CA VAL A 403 -3.15 -10.74 18.08
C VAL A 403 -3.37 -10.79 19.59
N GLY A 404 -3.17 -11.97 20.20
CA GLY A 404 -3.24 -12.19 21.64
C GLY A 404 -2.14 -13.11 22.15
N PHE A 405 -1.58 -12.80 23.33
CA PHE A 405 -0.54 -13.59 23.98
C PHE A 405 -1.03 -14.13 25.33
N VAL A 406 -0.92 -15.44 25.56
CA VAL A 406 -1.43 -16.12 26.76
C VAL A 406 -0.29 -16.80 27.51
N GLY A 407 -0.18 -16.54 28.82
CA GLY A 407 0.78 -17.25 29.69
C GLY A 407 2.24 -16.76 29.62
N TYR A 408 2.51 -15.62 28.98
CA TYR A 408 3.84 -15.00 28.93
C TYR A 408 4.04 -14.01 30.08
N SER A 409 5.12 -14.16 30.84
CA SER A 409 5.45 -13.27 31.97
C SER A 409 5.81 -11.88 31.47
N GLY A 410 5.32 -10.83 32.14
CA GLY A 410 5.59 -9.43 31.77
C GLY A 410 4.77 -8.89 30.59
N ILE A 411 4.12 -9.77 29.83
CA ILE A 411 3.21 -9.39 28.74
C ILE A 411 1.77 -9.34 29.28
N PRO A 412 0.98 -8.31 28.97
CA PRO A 412 -0.44 -8.29 29.32
C PRO A 412 -1.13 -9.52 28.73
N GLY A 413 -1.58 -10.43 29.61
CA GLY A 413 -2.24 -11.65 29.19
C GLY A 413 -3.53 -11.33 28.46
N TYR A 414 -3.66 -11.87 27.25
CA TYR A 414 -4.91 -11.93 26.53
C TYR A 414 -5.84 -12.90 27.27
N SER A 415 -7.07 -12.47 27.55
CA SER A 415 -8.13 -13.40 27.94
C SER A 415 -9.45 -13.02 27.27
N ALA A 416 -10.08 -14.03 26.67
CA ALA A 416 -11.38 -13.90 26.04
C ALA A 416 -12.44 -13.49 27.09
N PRO A 417 -13.41 -12.62 26.75
CA PRO A 417 -13.72 -12.21 25.39
C PRO A 417 -12.98 -10.97 24.85
N SER A 418 -12.17 -10.24 25.62
CA SER A 418 -11.66 -8.94 25.12
C SER A 418 -10.52 -8.26 25.89
N THR A 419 -10.03 -8.85 26.98
CA THR A 419 -8.98 -8.16 27.73
C THR A 419 -7.63 -8.27 27.02
N ASN A 420 -7.01 -7.12 26.78
CA ASN A 420 -5.67 -6.97 26.19
C ASN A 420 -5.49 -7.54 24.77
N ILE A 421 -6.51 -7.41 23.90
CA ILE A 421 -6.28 -7.62 22.46
C ILE A 421 -5.25 -6.60 21.97
N MET A 422 -4.27 -7.09 21.23
CA MET A 422 -3.20 -6.30 20.65
C MET A 422 -3.38 -6.23 19.13
N ARG A 423 -2.75 -5.24 18.51
CA ARG A 423 -2.75 -5.04 17.07
C ARG A 423 -1.33 -4.90 16.57
N ILE A 424 -1.02 -5.56 15.46
CA ILE A 424 0.26 -5.42 14.77
C ILE A 424 0.33 -4.01 14.15
N VAL A 425 1.32 -3.22 14.59
CA VAL A 425 1.58 -1.87 14.09
C VAL A 425 2.89 -1.74 13.31
N ASP A 426 3.72 -2.77 13.39
CA ASP A 426 4.93 -2.93 12.62
C ASP A 426 5.08 -4.41 12.29
N ILE A 427 5.42 -4.71 11.03
CA ILE A 427 5.72 -6.07 10.61
C ILE A 427 6.91 -6.07 9.67
N THR A 428 7.82 -7.00 9.90
CA THR A 428 8.96 -7.29 9.03
C THR A 428 9.03 -8.78 8.75
N TYR A 429 8.92 -9.15 7.49
CA TYR A 429 9.19 -10.49 7.00
C TYR A 429 10.65 -10.54 6.55
N ARG A 430 11.41 -11.53 7.00
CA ARG A 430 12.82 -11.66 6.66
C ARG A 430 13.14 -13.09 6.24
N ARG A 431 13.69 -13.23 5.04
CA ARG A 431 14.34 -14.46 4.57
C ARG A 431 15.84 -14.30 4.67
N SER A 432 16.49 -15.33 5.18
CA SER A 432 17.94 -15.49 5.18
C SER A 432 18.28 -16.95 4.90
N LEU A 433 19.54 -17.23 4.57
CA LEU A 433 20.00 -18.57 4.15
C LEU A 433 19.52 -19.73 5.04
N ASN A 434 19.35 -19.50 6.35
CA ASN A 434 19.02 -20.56 7.30
C ASN A 434 17.67 -20.38 8.00
N GLN A 435 16.96 -19.27 7.77
CA GLN A 435 15.73 -18.98 8.49
C GLN A 435 14.84 -17.97 7.77
N ASP A 436 13.54 -18.26 7.81
CA ASP A 436 12.45 -17.34 7.51
C ASP A 436 11.79 -16.95 8.85
N ILE A 437 11.81 -15.66 9.16
CA ILE A 437 11.23 -15.09 10.38
C ILE A 437 10.27 -13.96 10.05
N VAL A 438 9.30 -13.76 10.95
CA VAL A 438 8.37 -12.65 10.96
C VAL A 438 8.54 -11.94 12.30
N GLU A 439 8.93 -10.68 12.24
CA GLU A 439 9.08 -9.80 13.40
C GLU A 439 7.87 -8.87 13.43
N ILE A 440 7.17 -8.83 14.55
CA ILE A 440 6.01 -7.95 14.74
C ILE A 440 6.24 -7.06 15.95
N SER A 441 5.80 -5.80 15.84
CA SER A 441 5.55 -4.95 17.00
C SER A 441 4.05 -4.73 17.14
N CYS A 442 3.56 -4.87 18.36
CA CYS A 442 2.15 -4.78 18.68
C CYS A 442 1.90 -3.79 19.80
N ILE A 443 0.74 -3.13 19.75
CA ILE A 443 0.24 -2.29 20.85
C ILE A 443 -1.16 -2.77 21.23
N LEU A 444 -1.66 -2.38 22.39
CA LEU A 444 -3.05 -2.68 22.76
C LEU A 444 -4.00 -1.96 21.79
N THR A 445 -5.04 -2.65 21.31
CA THR A 445 -5.98 -2.07 20.32
C THR A 445 -6.62 -0.78 20.80
N LYS A 446 -6.89 -0.68 22.12
CA LYS A 446 -7.43 0.55 22.75
C LYS A 446 -6.49 1.76 22.66
N ASP A 447 -5.20 1.53 22.46
CA ASP A 447 -4.17 2.58 22.40
C ASP A 447 -3.87 2.97 20.93
N LEU A 448 -4.44 2.27 19.94
CA LEU A 448 -4.20 2.50 18.51
C LEU A 448 -4.60 3.92 18.07
N SER A 449 -5.79 4.37 18.46
CA SER A 449 -6.28 5.71 18.12
C SER A 449 -5.35 6.80 18.69
N ASN A 450 -4.87 6.60 19.93
CA ASN A 450 -3.93 7.51 20.57
C ASN A 450 -2.55 7.49 19.91
N GLU A 451 -2.06 6.34 19.45
CA GLU A 451 -0.80 6.25 18.72
C GLU A 451 -0.89 6.96 17.36
N THR A 452 -1.93 6.65 16.56
CA THR A 452 -2.17 7.30 15.27
C THR A 452 -2.31 8.82 15.44
N ALA A 453 -3.09 9.28 16.40
CA ALA A 453 -3.29 10.70 16.66
C ALA A 453 -2.00 11.41 17.12
N ARG A 454 -1.16 10.77 17.94
CA ARG A 454 0.14 11.35 18.36
C ARG A 454 1.05 11.60 17.18
N ARG A 455 1.17 10.62 16.28
CA ARG A 455 2.06 10.75 15.12
C ARG A 455 1.56 11.77 14.11
N MET A 456 0.24 11.88 13.92
CA MET A 456 -0.35 12.97 13.14
C MET A 456 -0.05 14.35 13.75
N ALA A 457 -0.16 14.48 15.08
CA ALA A 457 -0.01 15.76 15.77
C ALA A 457 1.44 16.24 15.92
N LEU A 458 2.43 15.33 15.95
CA LEU A 458 3.85 15.68 15.87
C LEU A 458 4.27 16.19 14.49
N GLY A 459 3.37 16.12 13.50
CA GLY A 459 3.75 16.18 12.11
C GLY A 459 4.42 14.86 11.74
N ALA A 460 4.00 14.28 10.62
CA ALA A 460 4.76 13.20 10.03
C ALA A 460 6.09 13.77 9.53
N ASP A 461 7.08 13.88 10.41
CA ASP A 461 8.49 14.12 10.04
C ASP A 461 9.00 13.06 9.07
N ASP A 462 8.29 11.94 8.94
CA ASP A 462 8.53 10.90 7.95
C ASP A 462 7.84 11.14 6.59
N ILE A 463 6.79 11.96 6.45
CA ILE A 463 6.19 12.18 5.13
C ILE A 463 6.99 13.23 4.34
N SER A 464 7.43 14.32 4.98
CA SER A 464 8.44 15.19 4.35
C SER A 464 9.77 14.46 4.25
N GLY A 465 10.25 13.76 5.28
CA GLY A 465 11.50 13.00 5.20
C GLY A 465 11.50 11.94 4.09
N GLN A 466 10.42 11.17 3.91
CA GLN A 466 10.32 10.16 2.86
C GLN A 466 9.96 10.75 1.49
N GLN A 467 9.16 11.82 1.40
CA GLN A 467 8.91 12.53 0.14
C GLN A 467 10.11 13.34 -0.31
N ASP A 468 10.88 13.91 0.61
CA ASP A 468 12.15 14.61 0.36
C ASP A 468 13.24 13.58 0.05
N LEU A 469 13.32 12.43 0.73
CA LEU A 469 14.17 11.31 0.31
C LEU A 469 13.75 10.73 -1.04
N MET A 470 12.46 10.67 -1.36
CA MET A 470 11.97 10.22 -2.68
C MET A 470 12.17 11.30 -3.75
N SER A 471 12.08 12.58 -3.41
CA SER A 471 12.38 13.69 -4.30
C SER A 471 13.89 13.80 -4.54
N ASP A 472 14.72 13.61 -3.52
CA ASP A 472 16.17 13.52 -3.60
C ASP A 472 16.59 12.23 -4.31
N LEU A 473 15.88 11.11 -4.13
CA LEU A 473 16.09 9.89 -4.91
C LEU A 473 15.64 10.10 -6.35
N LEU A 474 14.54 10.78 -6.64
CA LEU A 474 14.10 11.08 -8.01
C LEU A 474 15.01 12.11 -8.70
N GLN A 475 15.52 13.10 -7.96
CA GLN A 475 16.53 14.04 -8.44
C GLN A 475 17.90 13.36 -8.59
N GLY A 476 18.26 12.43 -7.69
CA GLY A 476 19.49 11.65 -7.73
C GLY A 476 19.47 10.49 -8.73
N LEU A 477 18.28 9.97 -9.08
CA LEU A 477 18.03 9.10 -10.23
C LEU A 477 18.08 9.87 -11.55
N GLY A 478 18.03 11.21 -11.47
CA GLY A 478 18.13 12.11 -12.61
C GLY A 478 19.47 12.04 -13.35
N GLU A 479 20.59 11.82 -12.67
CA GLU A 479 21.92 11.98 -13.30
C GLU A 479 23.00 11.09 -12.69
N ASN A 480 22.81 9.78 -12.66
CA ASN A 480 23.94 8.83 -12.62
C ASN A 480 23.99 8.11 -13.96
N GLU A 481 24.60 8.76 -14.95
CA GLU A 481 24.81 8.17 -16.27
C GLU A 481 26.08 7.33 -16.25
N VAL A 482 25.91 6.02 -16.49
CA VAL A 482 27.03 5.09 -16.70
C VAL A 482 27.52 5.26 -18.14
N GLY A 483 28.83 5.26 -18.32
CA GLY A 483 29.46 5.41 -19.63
C GLY A 483 30.83 4.77 -19.68
N GLU A 484 31.27 4.46 -20.89
CA GLU A 484 32.57 3.85 -21.15
C GLU A 484 33.61 4.95 -21.42
N VAL A 485 34.79 4.84 -20.80
CA VAL A 485 35.91 5.75 -21.10
C VAL A 485 36.47 5.41 -22.47
N THR A 486 36.23 6.28 -23.45
CA THR A 486 36.68 6.06 -24.84
C THR A 486 38.01 6.73 -25.15
N ALA A 487 38.40 7.75 -24.39
CA ALA A 487 39.70 8.39 -24.50
C ALA A 487 40.15 9.07 -23.19
N ILE A 488 41.46 9.21 -22.99
CA ILE A 488 42.04 10.02 -21.91
C ILE A 488 43.07 10.96 -22.51
N THR A 489 42.90 12.26 -22.28
CA THR A 489 43.85 13.31 -22.70
C THR A 489 44.24 14.16 -21.50
N GLY A 490 45.46 13.96 -21.01
CA GLY A 490 45.96 14.67 -19.82
C GLY A 490 45.12 14.34 -18.57
N SER A 491 44.56 15.36 -17.93
CA SER A 491 43.70 15.20 -16.74
C SER A 491 42.21 15.07 -17.07
N VAL A 492 41.85 14.78 -18.32
CA VAL A 492 40.46 14.71 -18.80
C VAL A 492 40.22 13.35 -19.45
N ALA A 493 39.17 12.67 -19.02
CA ALA A 493 38.62 11.47 -19.65
C ALA A 493 37.40 11.84 -20.49
N THR A 494 37.32 11.37 -21.72
CA THR A 494 36.11 11.41 -22.55
C THR A 494 35.33 10.13 -22.30
N ILE A 495 34.09 10.27 -21.84
CA ILE A 495 33.20 9.18 -21.48
C ILE A 495 32.04 9.20 -22.47
N THR A 496 31.76 8.08 -23.12
CA THR A 496 30.57 7.92 -23.95
C THR A 496 29.46 7.31 -23.12
N LEU A 497 28.36 8.03 -22.99
CA LEU A 497 27.22 7.68 -22.16
C LEU A 497 26.40 6.56 -22.79
N GLU A 498 26.03 5.55 -21.99
CA GLU A 498 25.26 4.40 -22.48
C GLU A 498 23.84 4.76 -22.91
N LYS A 499 23.25 5.79 -22.30
CA LYS A 499 21.85 6.16 -22.47
C LYS A 499 21.53 6.81 -23.81
N ASP A 500 22.41 7.66 -24.32
CA ASP A 500 22.16 8.47 -25.52
C ASP A 500 23.35 8.54 -26.49
N GLY A 501 24.45 7.83 -26.20
CA GLY A 501 25.64 7.78 -27.04
C GLY A 501 26.40 9.11 -27.11
N LYS A 502 26.03 10.11 -26.29
CA LYS A 502 26.74 11.39 -26.25
C LYS A 502 28.06 11.23 -25.50
N SER A 503 29.03 12.06 -25.88
CA SER A 503 30.33 12.09 -25.21
C SER A 503 30.39 13.27 -24.24
N VAL A 504 30.80 12.99 -23.01
CA VAL A 504 31.03 13.98 -21.96
C VAL A 504 32.49 13.93 -21.51
N GLU A 505 33.03 15.07 -21.09
CA GLU A 505 34.41 15.18 -20.62
C GLU A 505 34.45 15.33 -19.10
N ALA A 506 35.14 14.41 -18.42
CA ALA A 506 35.25 14.37 -16.96
C ALA A 506 36.70 14.57 -16.52
N ARG A 507 36.92 15.36 -15.47
CA ARG A 507 38.26 15.60 -14.92
C ARG A 507 38.68 14.46 -13.99
N ILE A 508 39.87 13.91 -14.23
CA ILE A 508 40.45 12.85 -13.39
C ILE A 508 41.00 13.50 -12.11
N LEU A 509 40.41 13.20 -10.96
CA LEU A 509 40.76 13.81 -9.67
C LEU A 509 42.04 13.25 -9.04
N ASN A 510 42.58 12.14 -9.55
CA ASN A 510 43.89 11.60 -9.18
C ASN A 510 44.62 11.03 -10.42
N PRO A 511 45.40 11.84 -11.15
CA PRO A 511 46.30 11.30 -12.15
C PRO A 511 47.45 10.56 -11.45
N VAL A 512 47.69 9.30 -11.84
CA VAL A 512 48.91 8.55 -11.47
C VAL A 512 50.09 9.08 -12.28
#